data_AF-A0A8H7F3Q6-F1
#
_entry.id   AF-A0A8H7F3Q6-F1
#
_cell.length_a   1.000
_cell.length_b   1.000
_cell.length_c   1.000
_cell.angle_alpha   90.00
_cell.angle_beta   90.00
_cell.angle_gamma   90.00
#
_symmetry.space_group_name_H-M   'P 1'
#
loop_
_entity.id
_entity.type
_entity.pdbx_description
1 polymer ?
#
loop_
_entity_poly.entity_id
_entity_poly.type
_entity_poly.pdbx_seq_one_letter_code
_entity_poly.pdbx_strand_id
1 'polypeptide(L)'
;MVFAVPLVPPLLRPFLALQYPTTAPAHPDSFPLSTYYNVGKLDICLVITLIAVMAVLRDSFRLGIFEPFARWKLTRDLERRRKQREARTPTTNGHANGSATNGHSLSNGTAKSPYSPRELKQLNRSVLRFAEQGWSVVYYSSVWSYGLYVHRCLPTRILDPVDLWLNYPHIPLAAPFKFYYLTQMAFYLHQILILNAEARRSDHVLMMSHHIITVILMWASYYTNLTRVGALIMVLMDWCDIFLPLAKMFRYIQITQLATDATFGVFLVSWFITRHILFLFVIKSTVIDAPKIIPPEWSSETGRYLSRPAHTAFSAMLLALQVMQCVWFWLICRVAWRVLSGKGAADARSDDEGSDVDEKED
;
A
#
# COMPACT_ATOMS: atom_id res chain seq x y z
N MET A 1 -2.65 18.63 -5.24
CA MET A 1 -3.70 19.67 -5.12
C MET A 1 -3.42 20.47 -3.85
N VAL A 2 -2.45 21.38 -3.91
CA VAL A 2 -2.25 22.40 -2.86
C VAL A 2 -2.32 23.71 -3.63
N PHE A 3 -3.50 24.32 -3.67
CA PHE A 3 -3.67 25.56 -4.41
C PHE A 3 -2.95 26.70 -3.68
N ALA A 4 -2.47 27.69 -4.45
CA ALA A 4 -2.07 28.94 -3.85
C ALA A 4 -3.27 29.52 -3.07
N VAL A 5 -3.03 29.81 -1.79
CA VAL A 5 -4.03 30.28 -0.81
C VAL A 5 -4.95 31.42 -1.30
N PRO A 6 -4.55 32.34 -2.20
CA PRO A 6 -5.42 33.43 -2.67
C PRO A 6 -6.61 32.98 -3.53
N LEU A 7 -6.53 31.82 -4.19
CA LEU A 7 -7.52 31.38 -5.20
C LEU A 7 -8.65 30.53 -4.60
N VAL A 8 -8.58 30.19 -3.32
CA VAL A 8 -9.55 29.28 -2.67
C VAL A 8 -10.54 30.08 -1.81
N PRO A 9 -11.87 29.88 -2.01
CA PRO A 9 -12.89 30.50 -1.16
C PRO A 9 -12.62 30.23 0.34
N PRO A 10 -12.84 31.20 1.24
CA PRO A 10 -12.50 31.06 2.67
C PRO A 10 -13.07 29.80 3.32
N LEU A 11 -14.30 29.40 2.97
CA LEU A 11 -14.98 28.21 3.48
C LEU A 11 -14.28 26.90 3.07
N LEU A 12 -13.68 26.85 1.89
CA LEU A 12 -13.01 25.65 1.35
C LEU A 12 -11.53 25.60 1.70
N ARG A 13 -10.96 26.69 2.22
CA ARG A 13 -9.53 26.79 2.55
C ARG A 13 -9.04 25.67 3.48
N PRO A 14 -9.75 25.27 4.56
CA PRO A 14 -9.32 24.17 5.42
C PRO A 14 -9.16 22.82 4.69
N PHE A 15 -9.93 22.63 3.62
CA PHE A 15 -10.01 21.38 2.87
C PHE A 15 -9.03 21.32 1.69
N LEU A 16 -8.59 22.47 1.17
CA LEU A 16 -7.83 22.54 -0.10
C LEU A 16 -6.41 23.12 0.02
N ALA A 17 -6.02 23.57 1.21
CA ALA A 17 -4.70 24.17 1.44
C ALA A 17 -4.07 23.67 2.76
N LEU A 18 -2.75 23.78 2.86
CA LEU A 18 -2.04 23.57 4.12
C LEU A 18 -2.43 24.67 5.13
N GLN A 19 -2.72 24.26 6.37
CA GLN A 19 -3.16 25.17 7.42
C GLN A 19 -2.02 25.64 8.31
N TYR A 20 -2.23 26.75 9.02
CA TYR A 20 -1.30 27.35 9.98
C TYR A 20 0.02 27.84 9.36
N PRO A 21 -0.01 28.70 8.31
CA PRO A 21 1.22 29.30 7.80
C PRO A 21 1.93 30.09 8.90
N THR A 22 3.26 30.01 8.91
CA THR A 22 4.12 30.70 9.87
C THR A 22 5.36 31.26 9.18
N THR A 23 6.08 32.14 9.86
CA THR A 23 7.34 32.68 9.38
C THR A 23 8.38 31.57 9.17
N ALA A 24 9.18 31.70 8.13
CA ALA A 24 10.30 30.80 7.91
C ALA A 24 11.33 30.93 9.05
N PRO A 25 11.98 29.85 9.48
CA PRO A 25 13.11 29.92 10.41
C PRO A 25 14.21 30.83 9.85
N ALA A 26 14.95 31.51 10.72
CA ALA A 26 16.09 32.34 10.30
C ALA A 26 17.17 31.53 9.57
N HIS A 27 17.37 30.28 10.01
CA HIS A 27 18.29 29.31 9.40
C HIS A 27 17.54 27.98 9.19
N PRO A 28 16.80 27.83 8.07
CA PRO A 28 16.08 26.60 7.82
C PRO A 28 17.05 25.45 7.52
N ASP A 29 16.85 24.33 8.23
CA ASP A 29 17.69 23.12 8.07
C ASP A 29 17.24 22.21 6.93
N SER A 30 16.07 22.49 6.35
CA SER A 30 15.44 21.74 5.28
C SER A 30 14.53 22.66 4.48
N PHE A 31 14.54 22.55 3.15
CA PHE A 31 13.68 23.33 2.23
C PHE A 31 13.74 24.87 2.38
N PRO A 32 14.92 25.51 2.24
CA PRO A 32 15.11 26.93 2.53
C PRO A 32 14.25 27.90 1.71
N LEU A 33 13.74 27.46 0.56
CA LEU A 33 12.90 28.25 -0.35
C LEU A 33 11.39 27.97 -0.21
N SER A 34 10.98 27.14 0.77
CA SER A 34 9.57 26.77 0.97
C SER A 34 8.86 27.66 1.98
N THR A 35 7.52 27.65 1.92
CA THR A 35 6.68 28.17 3.00
C THR A 35 6.66 27.19 4.18
N TYR A 36 6.50 27.71 5.39
CA TYR A 36 6.49 26.93 6.63
C TYR A 36 5.14 26.98 7.32
N TYR A 37 4.82 25.92 8.03
CA TYR A 37 3.53 25.72 8.67
C TYR A 37 3.70 25.09 10.05
N ASN A 38 2.85 25.49 10.99
CA ASN A 38 2.69 24.83 12.27
C ASN A 38 1.74 23.64 12.16
N VAL A 39 1.79 22.74 13.14
CA VAL A 39 0.83 21.64 13.30
C VAL A 39 -0.47 22.18 13.89
N GLY A 40 -1.63 21.68 13.47
CA GLY A 40 -2.87 21.98 14.16
C GLY A 40 -4.11 21.21 13.69
N LYS A 41 -5.23 21.42 14.39
CA LYS A 41 -6.44 20.61 14.25
C LYS A 41 -7.08 20.69 12.87
N LEU A 42 -7.04 21.85 12.21
CA LEU A 42 -7.62 22.04 10.87
C LEU A 42 -6.92 21.22 9.78
N ASP A 43 -5.74 20.65 10.06
CA ASP A 43 -5.09 19.73 9.13
C ASP A 43 -5.96 18.48 8.86
N ILE A 44 -6.88 18.12 9.76
CA ILE A 44 -7.83 17.01 9.56
C ILE A 44 -8.76 17.24 8.37
N CYS A 45 -9.12 18.49 8.07
CA CYS A 45 -9.97 18.82 6.94
C CYS A 45 -9.27 18.47 5.62
N LEU A 46 -7.99 18.82 5.48
CA LEU A 46 -7.18 18.44 4.33
C LEU A 46 -7.00 16.93 4.24
N VAL A 47 -6.79 16.24 5.37
CA VAL A 47 -6.71 14.77 5.41
C VAL A 47 -7.99 14.13 4.86
N ILE A 48 -9.18 14.60 5.27
CA ILE A 48 -10.47 14.13 4.74
C ILE A 48 -10.56 14.32 3.22
N THR A 49 -10.16 15.49 2.72
CA THR A 49 -10.14 15.75 1.28
C THR A 49 -9.17 14.82 0.55
N LEU A 50 -7.98 14.57 1.10
CA LEU A 50 -7.01 13.64 0.53
C LEU A 50 -7.54 12.21 0.50
N ILE A 51 -8.29 11.76 1.53
CA ILE A 51 -8.99 10.46 1.52
C ILE A 51 -9.95 10.38 0.32
N ALA A 52 -10.80 11.40 0.14
CA ALA A 52 -11.76 11.42 -0.97
C ALA A 52 -11.05 11.42 -2.34
N VAL A 53 -9.99 12.22 -2.49
CA VAL A 53 -9.16 12.25 -3.70
C VAL A 53 -8.54 10.88 -3.98
N MET A 54 -8.01 10.20 -2.95
CA MET A 54 -7.43 8.87 -3.11
C MET A 54 -8.46 7.82 -3.48
N ALA A 55 -9.68 7.88 -2.96
CA ALA A 55 -10.76 6.98 -3.36
C ALA A 55 -11.10 7.17 -4.86
N VAL A 56 -11.23 8.42 -5.32
CA VAL A 56 -11.48 8.73 -6.73
C VAL A 56 -10.32 8.28 -7.62
N LEU A 57 -9.07 8.55 -7.23
CA LEU A 57 -7.89 8.13 -7.99
C LEU A 57 -7.79 6.60 -8.06
N ARG A 58 -8.05 5.90 -6.95
CA ARG A 58 -8.09 4.44 -6.91
C ARG A 58 -9.05 3.88 -7.95
N ASP A 59 -10.30 4.34 -7.93
CA ASP A 59 -11.33 3.86 -8.86
C ASP A 59 -11.01 4.26 -10.31
N SER A 60 -10.49 5.47 -10.52
CA SER A 60 -10.09 5.95 -11.85
C SER A 60 -8.99 5.09 -12.46
N PHE A 61 -7.93 4.76 -11.70
CA PHE A 61 -6.86 3.88 -12.19
C PHE A 61 -7.33 2.43 -12.36
N ARG A 62 -8.13 1.91 -11.41
CA ARG A 62 -8.66 0.54 -11.47
C ARG A 62 -9.53 0.36 -12.73
N LEU A 63 -10.56 1.19 -12.89
CA LEU A 63 -11.55 1.08 -13.96
C LEU A 63 -11.03 1.61 -15.31
N GLY A 64 -10.23 2.69 -15.29
CA GLY A 64 -9.79 3.37 -16.50
C GLY A 64 -8.53 2.78 -17.15
N ILE A 65 -7.65 2.15 -16.36
CA ILE A 65 -6.34 1.69 -16.85
C ILE A 65 -6.19 0.18 -16.66
N PHE A 66 -6.27 -0.30 -15.42
CA PHE A 66 -5.84 -1.66 -15.12
C PHE A 66 -6.88 -2.73 -15.49
N GLU A 67 -8.18 -2.49 -15.27
CA GLU A 67 -9.21 -3.43 -15.68
C GLU A 67 -9.26 -3.61 -17.21
N PRO A 68 -9.28 -2.54 -18.04
CA PRO A 68 -9.25 -2.68 -19.50
C PRO A 68 -8.02 -3.43 -19.98
N PHE A 69 -6.85 -3.10 -19.45
CA PHE A 69 -5.59 -3.77 -19.78
C PHE A 69 -5.63 -5.26 -19.41
N ALA A 70 -6.04 -5.59 -18.19
CA ALA A 70 -6.10 -6.97 -17.72
C ALA A 70 -7.11 -7.79 -18.50
N ARG A 71 -8.31 -7.23 -18.78
CA ARG A 71 -9.34 -7.89 -19.60
C ARG A 71 -8.80 -8.17 -20.99
N TRP A 72 -8.21 -7.18 -21.65
CA TRP A 72 -7.63 -7.34 -22.98
C TRP A 72 -6.59 -8.46 -23.00
N LYS A 73 -5.63 -8.44 -22.07
CA LYS A 73 -4.55 -9.44 -22.03
C LYS A 73 -5.08 -10.84 -21.71
N LEU A 74 -5.87 -10.98 -20.64
CA LEU A 74 -6.31 -12.28 -20.17
C LEU A 74 -7.30 -12.96 -21.11
N THR A 75 -8.18 -12.19 -21.77
CA THR A 75 -9.07 -12.73 -22.81
C THR A 75 -8.27 -13.26 -24.00
N ARG A 76 -7.25 -12.51 -24.47
CA ARG A 76 -6.37 -12.97 -25.54
C ARG A 76 -5.60 -14.24 -25.17
N ASP A 77 -5.10 -14.31 -23.94
CA ASP A 77 -4.39 -15.50 -23.44
C ASP A 77 -5.33 -16.71 -23.29
N LEU A 78 -6.59 -16.48 -22.92
CA LEU A 78 -7.62 -17.53 -22.85
C LEU A 78 -7.95 -18.05 -24.25
N GLU A 79 -8.19 -17.17 -25.23
CA GLU A 79 -8.44 -17.55 -26.62
C GLU A 79 -7.28 -18.33 -27.22
N ARG A 80 -6.04 -17.89 -26.98
CA ARG A 80 -4.84 -18.58 -27.47
C ARG A 80 -4.73 -20.00 -26.90
N ARG A 81 -4.97 -20.17 -25.60
CA ARG A 81 -4.96 -21.49 -24.94
C ARG A 81 -6.05 -22.40 -25.46
N ARG A 82 -7.24 -21.85 -25.73
CA ARG A 82 -8.33 -22.60 -26.32
C ARG A 82 -8.00 -23.08 -27.73
N LYS A 83 -7.52 -22.21 -28.61
CA LYS A 83 -7.09 -22.59 -29.98
C LYS A 83 -6.02 -23.68 -29.95
N GLN A 84 -5.09 -23.61 -28.99
CA GLN A 84 -4.07 -24.64 -28.79
C GLN A 84 -4.65 -25.98 -28.28
N ARG A 85 -5.69 -25.94 -27.44
CA ARG A 85 -6.40 -27.16 -26.99
C ARG A 85 -7.16 -27.79 -28.16
N GLU A 86 -7.92 -27.00 -28.91
CA GLU A 86 -8.65 -27.45 -30.10
C GLU A 86 -7.73 -28.05 -31.16
N ALA A 87 -6.54 -27.47 -31.38
CA ALA A 87 -5.54 -28.02 -32.29
C ALA A 87 -4.86 -29.31 -31.80
N ARG A 88 -4.90 -29.59 -30.49
CA ARG A 88 -4.31 -30.81 -29.88
C ARG A 88 -5.31 -31.95 -29.75
N THR A 89 -6.61 -31.67 -29.74
CA THR A 89 -7.65 -32.71 -29.74
C THR A 89 -7.69 -33.33 -31.14
N PRO A 90 -7.38 -34.63 -31.31
CA PRO A 90 -7.51 -35.28 -32.60
C PRO A 90 -8.98 -35.22 -33.02
N THR A 91 -9.27 -34.83 -34.26
CA THR A 91 -10.57 -35.09 -34.87
C THR A 91 -10.75 -36.61 -34.91
N THR A 92 -11.46 -37.18 -33.95
CA THR A 92 -12.05 -38.51 -34.13
C THR A 92 -13.09 -38.37 -35.24
N ASN A 93 -12.70 -38.75 -36.46
CA ASN A 93 -13.63 -38.99 -37.56
C ASN A 93 -14.50 -40.20 -37.19
N GLY A 94 -15.53 -39.94 -36.37
CA GLY A 94 -16.69 -40.81 -36.28
C GLY A 94 -17.54 -40.54 -37.52
N HIS A 95 -17.48 -41.44 -38.50
CA HIS A 95 -18.52 -41.58 -39.52
C HIS A 95 -19.84 -41.87 -38.80
N ALA A 96 -20.60 -40.83 -38.45
CA ALA A 96 -22.00 -40.96 -38.09
C ALA A 96 -22.82 -40.59 -39.33
N ASN A 97 -23.34 -41.63 -39.98
CA ASN A 97 -24.30 -41.52 -41.07
C ASN A 97 -25.60 -40.93 -40.48
N GLY A 98 -25.84 -39.64 -40.72
CA GLY A 98 -26.97 -38.89 -40.18
C GLY A 98 -27.77 -38.23 -41.30
N SER A 99 -28.93 -38.81 -41.58
CA SER A 99 -29.94 -38.31 -42.51
C SER A 99 -30.19 -36.80 -42.36
N ALA A 100 -30.17 -36.10 -43.49
CA ALA A 100 -30.50 -34.68 -43.58
C ALA A 100 -32.00 -34.47 -43.30
N THR A 101 -32.33 -33.97 -42.11
CA THR A 101 -33.64 -33.36 -41.83
C THR A 101 -33.47 -31.85 -41.71
N ASN A 102 -34.08 -31.13 -42.67
CA ASN A 102 -34.19 -29.68 -42.68
C ASN A 102 -35.06 -29.21 -41.49
N GLY A 103 -34.41 -28.77 -40.43
CA GLY A 103 -35.04 -28.07 -39.30
C GLY A 103 -34.73 -26.58 -39.35
N HIS A 104 -35.65 -25.81 -39.93
CA HIS A 104 -35.66 -24.34 -39.82
C HIS A 104 -35.87 -23.99 -38.33
N SER A 105 -34.82 -23.53 -37.64
CA SER A 105 -34.96 -22.92 -36.31
C SER A 105 -34.46 -21.48 -36.35
N LEU A 106 -35.40 -20.55 -36.23
CA LEU A 106 -35.17 -19.14 -35.96
C LEU A 106 -34.65 -19.00 -34.54
N SER A 107 -33.33 -19.10 -34.37
CA SER A 107 -32.64 -18.82 -33.11
C SER A 107 -32.43 -17.32 -32.98
N ASN A 108 -33.26 -16.69 -32.15
CA ASN A 108 -33.13 -15.29 -31.75
C ASN A 108 -31.74 -15.03 -31.14
N GLY A 109 -31.03 -14.04 -31.68
CA GLY A 109 -29.61 -13.82 -31.49
C GLY A 109 -29.23 -13.21 -30.14
N THR A 110 -28.93 -14.06 -29.16
CA THR A 110 -27.86 -13.76 -28.19
C THR A 110 -26.80 -14.82 -28.37
N ALA A 111 -25.71 -14.50 -29.07
CA ALA A 111 -24.57 -15.39 -29.19
C ALA A 111 -24.13 -15.78 -27.77
N LYS A 112 -24.39 -17.03 -27.37
CA LYS A 112 -23.91 -17.55 -26.10
C LYS A 112 -22.39 -17.38 -26.13
N SER A 113 -21.87 -16.67 -25.12
CA SER A 113 -20.44 -16.48 -24.94
C SER A 113 -19.72 -17.81 -25.19
N PRO A 114 -18.65 -17.83 -26.00
CA PRO A 114 -17.94 -19.07 -26.28
C PRO A 114 -17.23 -19.63 -25.04
N TYR A 115 -17.20 -18.89 -23.92
CA TYR A 115 -16.55 -19.25 -22.67
C TYR A 115 -17.51 -19.91 -21.67
N SER A 116 -17.02 -20.90 -20.94
CA SER A 116 -17.78 -21.50 -19.84
C SER A 116 -18.00 -20.48 -18.69
N PRO A 117 -19.08 -20.61 -17.90
CA PRO A 117 -19.31 -19.76 -16.74
C PRO A 117 -18.14 -19.75 -15.74
N ARG A 118 -17.46 -20.90 -15.58
CA ARG A 118 -16.28 -21.05 -14.71
C ARG A 118 -15.09 -20.22 -15.22
N GLU A 119 -14.80 -20.26 -16.51
CA GLU A 119 -13.73 -19.47 -17.12
C GLU A 119 -13.99 -17.96 -17.01
N LEU A 120 -15.24 -17.53 -17.24
CA LEU A 120 -15.63 -16.13 -17.08
C LEU A 120 -15.50 -15.65 -15.63
N LYS A 121 -15.90 -16.48 -14.65
CA LYS A 121 -15.73 -16.16 -13.21
C LYS A 121 -14.25 -16.00 -12.87
N GLN A 122 -13.39 -16.93 -13.31
CA GLN A 122 -11.95 -16.87 -13.06
C GLN A 122 -11.27 -15.67 -13.74
N LEU A 123 -11.67 -15.36 -14.98
CA LEU A 123 -11.20 -14.20 -15.74
C LEU A 123 -11.55 -12.91 -14.99
N ASN A 124 -12.83 -12.71 -14.65
CA ASN A 124 -13.31 -11.51 -13.96
C ASN A 124 -12.64 -11.33 -12.59
N ARG A 125 -12.46 -12.42 -11.83
CA ARG A 125 -11.72 -12.41 -10.57
C ARG A 125 -10.27 -11.97 -10.77
N SER A 126 -9.57 -12.55 -11.74
CA SER A 126 -8.15 -12.23 -12.01
C SER A 126 -7.98 -10.78 -12.48
N VAL A 127 -8.90 -10.28 -13.30
CA VAL A 127 -8.97 -8.87 -13.74
C VAL A 127 -9.10 -7.93 -12.55
N LEU A 128 -10.09 -8.17 -11.68
CA LEU A 128 -10.35 -7.34 -10.51
C LEU A 128 -9.13 -7.31 -9.58
N ARG A 129 -8.58 -8.49 -9.25
CA ARG A 129 -7.41 -8.60 -8.37
C ARG A 129 -6.17 -7.94 -8.97
N PHE A 130 -5.92 -8.14 -10.27
CA PHE A 130 -4.82 -7.45 -10.95
C PHE A 130 -4.98 -5.93 -10.84
N ALA A 131 -6.19 -5.41 -11.05
CA ALA A 131 -6.45 -3.98 -11.03
C ALA A 131 -6.32 -3.37 -9.62
N GLU A 132 -6.75 -4.10 -8.58
CA GLU A 132 -6.51 -3.73 -7.17
C GLU A 132 -5.01 -3.64 -6.87
N GLN A 133 -4.21 -4.62 -7.31
CA GLN A 133 -2.76 -4.59 -7.10
C GLN A 133 -2.07 -3.49 -7.92
N GLY A 134 -2.57 -3.20 -9.13
CA GLY A 134 -2.06 -2.11 -9.97
C GLY A 134 -2.14 -0.75 -9.30
N TRP A 135 -3.26 -0.45 -8.64
CA TRP A 135 -3.39 0.76 -7.83
C TRP A 135 -2.34 0.82 -6.72
N SER A 136 -2.14 -0.27 -5.99
CA SER A 136 -1.12 -0.34 -4.92
C SER A 136 0.28 -0.04 -5.45
N VAL A 137 0.68 -0.62 -6.60
CA VAL A 137 1.99 -0.35 -7.21
C VAL A 137 2.15 1.14 -7.55
N VAL A 138 1.15 1.75 -8.19
CA VAL A 138 1.18 3.19 -8.55
C VAL A 138 1.28 4.06 -7.30
N TYR A 139 0.44 3.78 -6.31
CA TYR A 139 0.40 4.56 -5.08
C TYR A 139 1.73 4.48 -4.31
N TYR A 140 2.18 3.27 -3.95
CA TYR A 140 3.40 3.09 -3.16
C TYR A 140 4.64 3.59 -3.90
N SER A 141 4.73 3.41 -5.23
CA SER A 141 5.86 3.96 -6.00
C SER A 141 5.89 5.49 -5.97
N SER A 142 4.72 6.13 -6.09
CA SER A 142 4.60 7.59 -6.10
C SER A 142 4.92 8.19 -4.73
N VAL A 143 4.31 7.65 -3.67
CA VAL A 143 4.48 8.15 -2.31
C VAL A 143 5.85 7.83 -1.74
N TRP A 144 6.42 6.65 -2.02
CA TRP A 144 7.78 6.34 -1.61
C TRP A 144 8.79 7.25 -2.30
N SER A 145 8.62 7.53 -3.59
CA SER A 145 9.50 8.47 -4.33
C SER A 145 9.44 9.88 -3.73
N TYR A 146 8.25 10.35 -3.39
CA TYR A 146 8.06 11.63 -2.73
C TYR A 146 8.64 11.64 -1.30
N GLY A 147 8.45 10.57 -0.54
CA GLY A 147 9.02 10.39 0.79
C GLY A 147 10.54 10.34 0.77
N LEU A 148 11.15 9.70 -0.23
CA LEU A 148 12.60 9.70 -0.44
C LEU A 148 13.10 11.10 -0.75
N TYR A 149 12.43 11.84 -1.65
CA TYR A 149 12.75 13.25 -1.90
C TYR A 149 12.71 14.07 -0.61
N VAL A 150 11.65 13.93 0.19
CA VAL A 150 11.53 14.62 1.48
C VAL A 150 12.66 14.24 2.43
N HIS A 151 12.95 12.95 2.59
CA HIS A 151 13.99 12.47 3.48
C HIS A 151 15.39 12.98 3.08
N ARG A 152 15.69 13.07 1.78
CA ARG A 152 16.97 13.61 1.27
C ARG A 152 17.14 15.10 1.54
N CYS A 153 16.05 15.84 1.73
CA CYS A 153 16.07 17.25 2.09
C CYS A 153 16.07 17.50 3.60
N LEU A 154 15.85 16.46 4.42
CA LEU A 154 15.93 16.55 5.87
C LEU A 154 17.38 16.34 6.34
N PRO A 155 17.80 16.96 7.45
CA PRO A 155 19.13 16.77 8.03
C PRO A 155 19.22 15.45 8.80
N THR A 156 18.86 14.33 8.16
CA THR A 156 18.78 13.00 8.79
C THR A 156 19.45 11.94 7.92
N ARG A 157 20.26 11.08 8.53
CA ARG A 157 20.89 9.94 7.84
C ARG A 157 20.16 8.64 8.17
N ILE A 158 19.91 7.80 7.16
CA ILE A 158 19.23 6.49 7.35
C ILE A 158 19.99 5.59 8.32
N LEU A 159 21.33 5.60 8.26
CA LEU A 159 22.19 4.73 9.06
C LEU A 159 22.63 5.35 10.40
N ASP A 160 22.30 6.62 10.65
CA ASP A 160 22.57 7.29 11.91
C ASP A 160 21.26 7.88 12.48
N PRO A 161 20.46 7.05 13.19
CA PRO A 161 19.15 7.45 13.66
C PRO A 161 19.21 8.46 14.81
N VAL A 162 20.40 8.83 15.31
CA VAL A 162 20.57 9.88 16.32
C VAL A 162 20.11 11.24 15.79
N ASP A 163 20.35 11.50 14.50
CA ASP A 163 19.95 12.75 13.83
C ASP A 163 18.42 12.99 13.87
N LEU A 164 17.64 11.93 14.09
CA LEU A 164 16.19 12.00 14.20
C LEU A 164 15.75 12.83 15.41
N TRP A 165 16.60 12.97 16.43
CA TRP A 165 16.24 13.59 17.71
C TRP A 165 16.86 14.98 17.89
N LEU A 166 17.90 15.30 17.11
CA LEU A 166 18.59 16.58 17.19
C LEU A 166 17.62 17.73 16.88
N ASN A 167 17.78 18.83 17.62
CA ASN A 167 16.98 20.05 17.51
C ASN A 167 15.46 19.82 17.68
N TYR A 168 15.06 18.79 18.43
CA TYR A 168 13.67 18.64 18.86
C TYR A 168 13.26 19.85 19.74
N PRO A 169 12.06 20.44 19.52
CA PRO A 169 10.99 20.01 18.62
C PRO A 169 11.18 20.42 17.16
N HIS A 170 10.75 19.56 16.22
CA HIS A 170 10.89 19.80 14.77
C HIS A 170 9.78 20.69 14.21
N ILE A 171 9.75 21.95 14.67
CA ILE A 171 8.83 22.98 14.20
C ILE A 171 9.61 24.23 13.79
N PRO A 172 9.10 24.99 12.81
CA PRO A 172 7.93 24.70 11.96
C PRO A 172 8.25 23.70 10.82
N LEU A 173 7.21 23.17 10.17
CA LEU A 173 7.34 22.20 9.07
C LEU A 173 7.31 22.89 7.71
N ALA A 174 8.27 22.57 6.84
CA ALA A 174 8.24 23.02 5.45
C ALA A 174 7.03 22.42 4.70
N ALA A 175 6.47 23.17 3.74
CA ALA A 175 5.28 22.79 2.97
C ALA A 175 5.36 21.37 2.37
N PRO A 176 6.45 20.98 1.68
CA PRO A 176 6.55 19.65 1.08
C PRO A 176 6.52 18.56 2.16
N PHE A 177 7.21 18.78 3.27
CA PHE A 177 7.27 17.81 4.35
C PHE A 177 5.92 17.64 5.06
N LYS A 178 5.25 18.75 5.39
CA LYS A 178 3.91 18.70 5.99
C LYS A 178 2.91 18.02 5.05
N PHE A 179 2.94 18.34 3.76
CA PHE A 179 2.07 17.71 2.76
C PHE A 179 2.30 16.20 2.64
N TYR A 180 3.55 15.75 2.66
CA TYR A 180 3.89 14.31 2.69
C TYR A 180 3.26 13.63 3.90
N TYR A 181 3.44 14.21 5.09
CA TYR A 181 2.95 13.63 6.33
C TYR A 181 1.42 13.51 6.36
N LEU A 182 0.70 14.56 5.93
CA LEU A 182 -0.76 14.56 5.87
C LEU A 182 -1.31 13.62 4.79
N THR A 183 -0.60 13.47 3.66
CA THR A 183 -0.96 12.51 2.61
C THR A 183 -0.84 11.08 3.11
N GLN A 184 0.25 10.76 3.81
CA GLN A 184 0.41 9.44 4.42
C GLN A 184 -0.67 9.17 5.48
N MET A 185 -0.96 10.14 6.35
CA MET A 185 -2.04 10.02 7.34
C MET A 185 -3.38 9.71 6.67
N ALA A 186 -3.71 10.45 5.61
CA ALA A 186 -4.92 10.21 4.83
C ALA A 186 -4.94 8.79 4.25
N PHE A 187 -3.80 8.27 3.80
CA PHE A 187 -3.76 6.92 3.22
C PHE A 187 -4.01 5.83 4.24
N TYR A 188 -3.36 5.87 5.41
CA TYR A 188 -3.60 4.87 6.45
C TYR A 188 -5.04 4.91 6.97
N LEU A 189 -5.64 6.10 7.07
CA LEU A 189 -7.08 6.23 7.39
C LEU A 189 -7.97 5.69 6.27
N HIS A 190 -7.65 5.97 5.01
CA HIS A 190 -8.35 5.41 3.87
C HIS A 190 -8.26 3.87 3.85
N GLN A 191 -7.10 3.28 4.17
CA GLN A 191 -6.93 1.83 4.25
C GLN A 191 -7.80 1.18 5.33
N ILE A 192 -8.12 1.87 6.43
CA ILE A 192 -9.10 1.37 7.41
C ILE A 192 -10.48 1.23 6.78
N LEU A 193 -10.91 2.22 5.98
CA LEU A 193 -12.20 2.16 5.28
C LEU A 193 -12.21 1.02 4.25
N ILE A 194 -11.13 0.91 3.47
CA ILE A 194 -10.98 -0.13 2.46
C ILE A 194 -10.96 -1.53 3.08
N LEU A 195 -10.23 -1.73 4.18
CA LEU A 195 -10.13 -3.03 4.84
C LEU A 195 -11.47 -3.53 5.39
N ASN A 196 -12.39 -2.62 5.73
CA ASN A 196 -13.75 -2.96 6.15
C ASN A 196 -14.73 -3.13 4.97
N ALA A 197 -14.46 -2.48 3.85
CA ALA A 197 -15.27 -2.60 2.63
C ALA A 197 -14.93 -3.88 1.83
N GLU A 198 -13.67 -4.32 1.88
CA GLU A 198 -13.21 -5.54 1.23
C GLU A 198 -13.59 -6.81 2.00
N ALA A 199 -13.70 -7.94 1.28
CA ALA A 199 -13.99 -9.23 1.89
C ALA A 199 -12.96 -9.58 2.97
N ARG A 200 -13.47 -10.06 4.12
CA ARG A 200 -12.64 -10.35 5.30
C ARG A 200 -11.68 -11.51 5.02
N ARG A 201 -10.38 -11.22 5.13
CA ARG A 201 -9.27 -12.18 5.05
C ARG A 201 -8.88 -12.75 6.41
N SER A 202 -8.15 -13.86 6.42
CA SER A 202 -7.74 -14.55 7.66
C SER A 202 -6.83 -13.70 8.56
N ASP A 203 -6.07 -12.76 8.00
CA ASP A 203 -5.26 -11.79 8.74
C ASP A 203 -5.95 -10.45 9.04
N HIS A 204 -7.28 -10.36 8.87
CA HIS A 204 -8.02 -9.09 9.02
C HIS A 204 -7.84 -8.42 10.38
N VAL A 205 -7.90 -9.18 11.49
CA VAL A 205 -7.75 -8.60 12.84
C VAL A 205 -6.34 -8.05 13.04
N LEU A 206 -5.32 -8.78 12.58
CA LEU A 206 -3.93 -8.36 12.68
C LEU A 206 -3.67 -7.09 11.85
N MET A 207 -4.20 -7.04 10.63
CA MET A 207 -4.12 -5.87 9.76
C MET A 207 -4.88 -4.67 10.32
N MET A 208 -6.08 -4.86 10.87
CA MET A 208 -6.84 -3.78 11.51
C MET A 208 -6.08 -3.22 12.72
N SER A 209 -5.53 -4.10 13.56
CA SER A 209 -4.74 -3.71 14.73
C SER A 209 -3.51 -2.91 14.34
N HIS A 210 -2.83 -3.33 13.26
CA HIS A 210 -1.72 -2.58 12.68
C HIS A 210 -2.14 -1.20 12.17
N HIS A 211 -3.25 -1.07 11.45
CA HIS A 211 -3.72 0.23 10.97
C HIS A 211 -4.08 1.17 12.13
N ILE A 212 -4.70 0.65 13.20
CA ILE A 212 -4.99 1.44 14.40
C ILE A 212 -3.69 1.93 15.06
N ILE A 213 -2.73 1.03 15.29
CA ILE A 213 -1.45 1.39 15.93
C ILE A 213 -0.67 2.38 15.06
N THR A 214 -0.59 2.15 13.75
CA THR A 214 0.13 3.06 12.83
C THR A 214 -0.50 4.44 12.79
N VAL A 215 -1.83 4.56 12.70
CA VAL A 215 -2.52 5.86 12.75
C VAL A 215 -2.26 6.59 14.07
N ILE A 216 -2.34 5.88 15.21
CA ILE A 216 -2.04 6.46 16.53
C ILE A 216 -0.58 6.94 16.59
N LEU A 217 0.38 6.12 16.15
CA LEU A 217 1.80 6.49 16.10
C LEU A 217 2.03 7.72 15.24
N MET A 218 1.47 7.75 14.03
CA MET A 218 1.60 8.88 13.12
C MET A 218 1.01 10.15 13.70
N TRP A 219 -0.15 10.06 14.37
CA TRP A 219 -0.82 11.19 15.01
C TRP A 219 -0.01 11.68 16.21
N ALA A 220 0.46 10.75 17.04
CA ALA A 220 1.33 11.06 18.17
C ALA A 220 2.61 11.76 17.72
N SER A 221 3.35 11.25 16.72
CA SER A 221 4.57 11.91 16.26
C SER A 221 4.32 13.22 15.53
N TYR A 222 3.15 13.42 14.92
CA TYR A 222 2.77 14.70 14.32
C TYR A 222 2.50 15.76 15.39
N TYR A 223 1.65 15.46 16.37
CA TYR A 223 1.27 16.41 17.42
C TYR A 223 2.34 16.61 18.49
N THR A 224 3.23 15.64 18.68
CA THR A 224 4.37 15.79 19.60
C THR A 224 5.62 16.33 18.93
N ASN A 225 5.55 16.76 17.66
CA ASN A 225 6.67 17.32 16.90
C ASN A 225 7.87 16.35 16.72
N LEU A 226 7.60 15.04 16.70
CA LEU A 226 8.55 13.96 16.38
C LEU A 226 8.46 13.56 14.90
N THR A 227 8.31 14.54 14.02
CA THR A 227 7.94 14.29 12.62
C THR A 227 9.05 13.60 11.84
N ARG A 228 10.34 13.83 12.16
CA ARG A 228 11.48 13.19 11.47
C ARG A 228 11.49 11.68 11.59
N VAL A 229 11.31 11.15 12.81
CA VAL A 229 11.24 9.69 13.02
C VAL A 229 10.01 9.10 12.34
N GLY A 230 8.86 9.78 12.43
CA GLY A 230 7.65 9.37 11.70
C GLY A 230 7.89 9.29 10.19
N ALA A 231 8.54 10.30 9.61
CA ALA A 231 8.88 10.35 8.19
C ALA A 231 9.77 9.20 7.74
N LEU A 232 10.84 8.91 8.50
CA LEU A 232 11.75 7.81 8.21
C LEU A 232 11.02 6.47 8.28
N ILE A 233 10.21 6.24 9.33
CA ILE A 233 9.44 4.99 9.47
C ILE A 233 8.54 4.79 8.24
N MET A 234 7.80 5.82 7.81
CA MET A 234 6.94 5.72 6.63
C MET A 234 7.73 5.37 5.36
N VAL A 235 8.88 6.02 5.11
CA VAL A 235 9.74 5.71 3.95
C VAL A 235 10.25 4.26 3.98
N LEU A 236 10.62 3.75 5.16
CA LEU A 236 11.08 2.37 5.32
C LEU A 236 9.96 1.35 5.08
N MET A 237 8.75 1.62 5.58
CA MET A 237 7.61 0.70 5.48
C MET A 237 7.09 0.58 4.05
N ASP A 238 7.05 1.68 3.29
CA ASP A 238 6.44 1.72 1.96
C ASP A 238 7.27 1.00 0.89
N TRP A 239 8.60 0.92 1.05
CA TRP A 239 9.51 0.42 0.01
C TRP A 239 9.16 -0.98 -0.48
N CYS A 240 9.00 -1.91 0.46
CA CYS A 240 8.69 -3.30 0.19
C CYS A 240 7.25 -3.50 -0.31
N ASP A 241 6.36 -2.56 -0.05
CA ASP A 241 4.94 -2.65 -0.40
C ASP A 241 4.70 -2.32 -1.90
N ILE A 242 5.75 -1.93 -2.62
CA ILE A 242 5.77 -1.86 -4.09
C ILE A 242 5.86 -3.28 -4.71
N PHE A 243 6.75 -4.12 -4.16
CA PHE A 243 7.15 -5.37 -4.82
C PHE A 243 6.13 -6.50 -4.65
N LEU A 244 5.44 -6.60 -3.52
CA LEU A 244 4.44 -7.66 -3.32
C LEU A 244 3.24 -7.53 -4.27
N PRO A 245 2.59 -6.36 -4.40
CA PRO A 245 1.55 -6.15 -5.40
C PRO A 245 2.07 -6.38 -6.83
N LEU A 246 3.30 -5.96 -7.13
CA LEU A 246 3.91 -6.20 -8.44
C LEU A 246 4.08 -7.70 -8.75
N ALA A 247 4.58 -8.49 -7.79
CA ALA A 247 4.68 -9.94 -7.94
C ALA A 247 3.30 -10.59 -8.15
N LYS A 248 2.28 -10.13 -7.41
CA LYS A 248 0.89 -10.58 -7.58
C LYS A 248 0.35 -10.22 -8.96
N MET A 249 0.62 -9.02 -9.47
CA MET A 249 0.24 -8.63 -10.83
C MET A 249 0.83 -9.60 -11.85
N PHE A 250 2.15 -9.87 -11.78
CA PHE A 250 2.81 -10.81 -12.69
C PHE A 250 2.18 -12.20 -12.66
N ARG A 251 1.82 -12.69 -11.47
CA ARG A 251 1.07 -13.94 -11.29
C ARG A 251 -0.30 -13.90 -11.96
N TYR A 252 -1.10 -12.85 -11.75
CA TYR A 252 -2.47 -12.77 -12.27
C TYR A 252 -2.53 -12.71 -13.80
N ILE A 253 -1.60 -11.99 -14.45
CA ILE A 253 -1.50 -11.94 -15.91
C ILE A 253 -0.56 -13.00 -16.49
N GLN A 254 -0.18 -13.99 -15.69
CA GLN A 254 0.57 -15.18 -16.11
C GLN A 254 1.81 -14.84 -16.94
N ILE A 255 2.58 -13.84 -16.47
CA ILE A 255 3.95 -13.61 -16.96
C ILE A 255 4.81 -14.85 -16.65
N THR A 256 6.04 -14.90 -17.15
CA THR A 256 7.00 -15.96 -16.83
C THR A 256 7.13 -16.18 -15.31
N GLN A 257 7.19 -17.46 -14.93
CA GLN A 257 7.42 -17.89 -13.54
C GLN A 257 8.67 -17.23 -12.95
N LEU A 258 9.74 -17.14 -13.75
CA LEU A 258 11.00 -16.50 -13.37
C LEU A 258 10.82 -15.03 -12.94
N ALA A 259 10.04 -14.23 -13.67
CA ALA A 259 9.83 -12.82 -13.30
C ALA A 259 8.98 -12.68 -12.03
N THR A 260 7.99 -13.55 -11.85
CA THR A 260 7.14 -13.61 -10.66
C THR A 260 7.98 -13.96 -9.42
N ASP A 261 8.78 -15.02 -9.50
CA ASP A 261 9.63 -15.49 -8.41
C ASP A 261 10.76 -14.51 -8.10
N ALA A 262 11.39 -13.92 -9.12
CA ALA A 262 12.41 -12.88 -8.92
C ALA A 262 11.84 -11.66 -8.19
N THR A 263 10.66 -11.19 -8.58
CA THR A 263 9.99 -10.05 -7.92
C THR A 263 9.60 -10.40 -6.48
N PHE A 264 9.12 -11.62 -6.24
CA PHE A 264 8.86 -12.11 -4.88
C PHE A 264 10.16 -12.21 -4.05
N GLY A 265 11.28 -12.59 -4.65
CA GLY A 265 12.59 -12.57 -4.01
C GLY A 265 13.05 -11.15 -3.62
N VAL A 266 12.88 -10.17 -4.51
CA VAL A 266 13.14 -8.74 -4.20
C VAL A 266 12.24 -8.25 -3.07
N PHE A 267 10.96 -8.63 -3.08
CA PHE A 267 10.04 -8.37 -1.97
C PHE A 267 10.54 -8.96 -0.64
N LEU A 268 10.97 -10.24 -0.62
CA LEU A 268 11.46 -10.90 0.60
C LEU A 268 12.69 -10.19 1.17
N VAL A 269 13.68 -9.90 0.31
CA VAL A 269 14.93 -9.23 0.72
C VAL A 269 14.64 -7.81 1.21
N SER A 270 13.82 -7.06 0.47
CA SER A 270 13.45 -5.69 0.86
C SER A 270 12.68 -5.67 2.18
N TRP A 271 11.72 -6.58 2.40
CA TRP A 271 11.02 -6.74 3.68
C TRP A 271 12.00 -6.96 4.82
N PHE A 272 12.93 -7.91 4.66
CA PHE A 272 13.89 -8.23 5.72
C PHE A 272 14.75 -7.02 6.08
N ILE A 273 15.32 -6.34 5.08
CA ILE A 273 16.18 -5.18 5.30
C ILE A 273 15.40 -4.04 5.96
N THR A 274 14.25 -3.64 5.43
CA THR A 274 13.54 -2.46 5.93
C THR A 274 12.91 -2.70 7.30
N ARG A 275 12.31 -3.88 7.54
CA ARG A 275 11.53 -4.17 8.76
C ARG A 275 12.30 -4.88 9.86
N HIS A 276 13.37 -5.62 9.56
CA HIS A 276 14.14 -6.38 10.55
C HIS A 276 15.57 -5.88 10.76
N ILE A 277 16.05 -4.96 9.93
CA ILE A 277 17.35 -4.29 10.15
C ILE A 277 17.12 -2.81 10.44
N LEU A 278 16.64 -2.05 9.44
CA LEU A 278 16.54 -0.60 9.54
C LEU A 278 15.49 -0.16 10.57
N PHE A 279 14.32 -0.79 10.60
CA PHE A 279 13.30 -0.47 11.60
C PHE A 279 13.74 -0.80 13.03
N LEU A 280 14.52 -1.88 13.24
CA LEU A 280 15.12 -2.17 14.55
C LEU A 280 16.14 -1.11 14.98
N PHE A 281 16.90 -0.53 14.04
CA PHE A 281 17.77 0.62 14.35
C PHE A 281 16.96 1.85 14.77
N VAL A 282 15.83 2.12 14.11
CA VAL A 282 14.93 3.21 14.51
C VAL A 282 14.31 2.95 15.89
N ILE A 283 13.87 1.72 16.18
CA ILE A 283 13.35 1.33 17.50
C ILE A 283 14.43 1.50 18.57
N LYS A 284 15.63 0.97 18.34
CA LYS A 284 16.77 1.12 19.26
C LYS A 284 17.02 2.60 19.55
N SER A 285 17.07 3.43 18.52
CA SER A 285 17.33 4.85 18.69
C SER A 285 16.19 5.57 19.42
N THR A 286 14.94 5.20 19.15
CA THR A 286 13.78 5.74 19.86
C THR A 286 13.83 5.38 21.34
N VAL A 287 14.14 4.13 21.69
CA VAL A 287 14.14 3.64 23.07
C VAL A 287 15.36 4.16 23.85
N ILE A 288 16.53 4.19 23.22
CA ILE A 288 17.81 4.40 23.92
C ILE A 288 18.37 5.81 23.72
N ASP A 289 18.35 6.34 22.49
CA ASP A 289 19.04 7.59 22.16
C ASP A 289 18.13 8.80 22.40
N ALA A 290 16.84 8.71 22.04
CA ALA A 290 15.90 9.81 22.21
C ALA A 290 15.83 10.35 23.66
N PRO A 291 15.76 9.52 24.72
CA PRO A 291 15.72 10.01 26.10
C PRO A 291 17.02 10.68 26.57
N LYS A 292 18.16 10.42 25.90
CA LYS A 292 19.45 11.04 26.21
C LYS A 292 19.59 12.42 25.57
N ILE A 293 18.88 12.67 24.47
CA ILE A 293 18.99 13.87 23.65
C ILE A 293 17.84 14.84 23.95
N ILE A 294 16.64 14.31 24.16
CA ILE A 294 15.43 15.10 24.40
C ILE A 294 15.23 15.21 25.92
N PRO A 295 15.30 16.43 26.50
CA PRO A 295 14.98 16.63 27.90
C PRO A 295 13.53 16.19 28.19
N PRO A 296 13.26 15.49 29.31
CA PRO A 296 11.93 14.97 29.64
C PRO A 296 10.99 16.06 30.20
N GLU A 297 11.02 17.25 29.61
CA GLU A 297 10.28 18.43 30.04
C GLU A 297 9.09 18.67 29.10
N TRP A 298 7.90 18.71 29.67
CA TRP A 298 6.71 19.11 28.93
C TRP A 298 6.55 20.63 29.01
N SER A 299 6.47 21.29 27.86
CA SER A 299 6.25 22.72 27.75
C SER A 299 5.46 23.02 26.47
N SER A 300 4.22 23.49 26.66
CA SER A 300 3.35 23.89 25.56
C SER A 300 3.84 25.12 24.81
N GLU A 301 4.52 26.04 25.48
CA GLU A 301 5.06 27.27 24.91
C GLU A 301 6.21 27.00 23.93
N THR A 302 7.06 26.02 24.25
CA THR A 302 8.21 25.65 23.41
C THR A 302 7.91 24.52 22.43
N GLY A 303 6.69 23.99 22.42
CA GLY A 303 6.30 22.87 21.56
C GLY A 303 6.90 21.51 21.97
N ARG A 304 7.37 21.38 23.21
CA ARG A 304 7.92 20.14 23.77
C ARG A 304 6.81 19.34 24.44
N TYR A 305 6.30 18.34 23.73
CA TYR A 305 5.17 17.53 24.20
C TYR A 305 5.54 16.10 24.60
N LEU A 306 6.79 15.68 24.37
CA LEU A 306 7.25 14.33 24.67
C LEU A 306 7.57 14.14 26.15
N SER A 307 6.53 13.89 26.96
CA SER A 307 6.69 13.47 28.36
C SER A 307 7.20 12.03 28.46
N ARG A 308 7.74 11.62 29.63
CA ARG A 308 8.19 10.23 29.85
C ARG A 308 7.11 9.19 29.57
N PRO A 309 5.85 9.34 30.04
CA PRO A 309 4.79 8.38 29.71
C PRO A 309 4.48 8.34 28.21
N ALA A 310 4.48 9.50 27.53
CA ALA A 310 4.24 9.58 26.09
C ALA A 310 5.35 8.86 25.29
N HIS A 311 6.61 9.05 25.68
CA HIS A 311 7.75 8.35 25.09
C HIS A 311 7.67 6.84 25.29
N THR A 312 7.35 6.38 26.51
CA THR A 312 7.18 4.95 26.80
C THR A 312 6.05 4.35 25.96
N ALA A 313 4.91 5.03 25.87
CA ALA A 313 3.78 4.58 25.06
C ALA A 313 4.13 4.52 23.57
N PHE A 314 4.80 5.55 23.05
CA PHE A 314 5.28 5.58 21.66
C PHE A 314 6.24 4.42 21.36
N SER A 315 7.21 4.19 22.25
CA SER A 315 8.17 3.09 22.14
C SER A 315 7.50 1.71 22.20
N ALA A 316 6.54 1.52 23.11
CA ALA A 316 5.79 0.27 23.23
C ALA A 316 4.97 -0.03 21.97
N MET A 317 4.35 0.99 21.35
CA MET A 317 3.60 0.84 20.10
C MET A 317 4.53 0.48 18.92
N LEU A 318 5.74 1.03 18.85
CA LEU A 318 6.73 0.63 17.85
C LEU A 318 7.19 -0.82 18.02
N LEU A 319 7.39 -1.28 19.26
CA LEU A 319 7.69 -2.69 19.55
C LEU A 319 6.50 -3.60 19.18
N ALA A 320 5.27 -3.18 19.46
CA ALA A 320 4.08 -3.92 19.04
C ALA A 320 4.00 -4.04 17.51
N LEU A 321 4.32 -2.98 16.76
CA LEU A 321 4.45 -3.05 15.30
C LEU A 321 5.51 -4.07 14.89
N GLN A 322 6.68 -4.08 15.53
CA GLN A 322 7.74 -5.04 15.21
C GLN A 322 7.28 -6.50 15.40
N VAL A 323 6.53 -6.79 16.46
CA VAL A 323 5.97 -8.13 16.71
C VAL A 323 5.05 -8.55 15.55
N MET A 324 4.17 -7.65 15.10
CA MET A 324 3.31 -7.92 13.94
C MET A 324 4.13 -8.18 12.67
N GLN A 325 5.20 -7.41 12.44
CA GLN A 325 6.10 -7.64 11.31
C GLN A 325 6.78 -9.01 11.37
N CYS A 326 7.16 -9.49 12.56
CA CYS A 326 7.71 -10.84 12.72
C CYS A 326 6.68 -11.94 12.37
N VAL A 327 5.41 -11.77 12.77
CA VAL A 327 4.32 -12.70 12.41
C VAL A 327 4.15 -12.76 10.88
N TRP A 328 4.11 -11.62 10.21
CA TRP A 328 3.99 -11.58 8.76
C TRP A 328 5.24 -12.10 8.05
N PHE A 329 6.43 -11.84 8.57
CA PHE A 329 7.66 -12.38 8.01
C PHE A 329 7.69 -13.90 8.09
N TRP A 330 7.23 -14.49 9.20
CA TRP A 330 7.07 -15.94 9.31
C TRP A 330 6.13 -16.49 8.22
N LEU A 331 4.99 -15.83 7.97
CA LEU A 331 4.08 -16.21 6.87
C LEU A 331 4.74 -16.10 5.50
N ILE A 332 5.54 -15.07 5.27
CA ILE A 332 6.26 -14.85 4.00
C ILE A 332 7.31 -15.95 3.80
N CYS A 333 8.11 -16.27 4.83
CA CYS A 333 9.08 -17.37 4.79
C CYS A 333 8.40 -18.72 4.52
N ARG A 334 7.21 -18.96 5.10
CA ARG A 334 6.42 -20.16 4.80
C ARG A 334 6.00 -20.24 3.34
N VAL A 335 5.62 -19.12 2.72
CA VAL A 335 5.32 -19.06 1.27
C VAL A 335 6.59 -19.28 0.44
N ALA A 336 7.71 -18.64 0.81
CA ALA A 336 8.99 -18.83 0.13
C ALA A 336 9.44 -20.30 0.14
N TRP A 337 9.30 -20.99 1.29
CA TRP A 337 9.60 -22.42 1.40
C TRP A 337 8.73 -23.27 0.46
N ARG A 338 7.44 -22.94 0.33
CA ARG A 338 6.51 -23.63 -0.58
C ARG A 338 6.92 -23.46 -2.05
N VAL A 339 7.33 -22.25 -2.44
CA VAL A 339 7.84 -21.95 -3.79
C VAL A 339 9.09 -22.77 -4.08
N LEU A 340 10.07 -22.77 -3.17
CA LEU A 340 11.31 -23.52 -3.30
C LEU A 340 11.09 -25.05 -3.31
N SER A 341 10.04 -25.52 -2.65
CA SER A 341 9.64 -26.95 -2.65
C SER A 341 8.85 -27.36 -3.91
N GLY A 342 8.75 -26.49 -4.93
CA GLY A 342 8.04 -26.77 -6.18
C GLY A 342 6.52 -26.73 -6.10
N LYS A 343 5.93 -26.30 -4.98
CA LYS A 343 4.48 -26.25 -4.75
C LYS A 343 3.83 -24.90 -5.12
N GLY A 344 4.62 -23.96 -5.65
CA GLY A 344 4.16 -22.65 -6.12
C GLY A 344 3.83 -21.62 -5.02
N ALA A 345 3.66 -20.36 -5.42
CA ALA A 345 3.40 -19.21 -4.54
C ALA A 345 1.89 -19.04 -4.26
N ALA A 346 1.30 -19.93 -3.45
CA ALA A 346 -0.05 -19.72 -2.91
C ALA A 346 0.00 -18.76 -1.70
N ASP A 347 -0.77 -17.68 -1.72
CA ASP A 347 -0.86 -16.72 -0.62
C ASP A 347 -1.54 -17.37 0.59
N ALA A 348 -0.83 -17.44 1.72
CA ALA A 348 -1.33 -18.08 2.93
C ALA A 348 -2.43 -17.25 3.65
N ARG A 349 -2.69 -16.02 3.18
CA ARG A 349 -3.67 -15.09 3.77
C ARG A 349 -5.01 -15.09 3.03
N SER A 350 -5.08 -15.77 1.89
CA SER A 350 -6.26 -15.91 1.06
C SER A 350 -6.87 -17.30 1.24
N ASP A 351 -7.46 -17.58 2.40
CA ASP A 351 -8.25 -18.81 2.63
C ASP A 351 -9.49 -18.92 1.71
N ASP A 352 -9.73 -17.93 0.85
CA ASP A 352 -10.81 -17.92 -0.16
C ASP A 352 -10.28 -18.06 -1.62
N GLU A 353 -8.98 -18.32 -1.81
CA GLU A 353 -8.39 -18.52 -3.15
C GLU A 353 -8.53 -19.95 -3.71
N GLY A 354 -9.14 -20.90 -2.98
CA GLY A 354 -9.19 -22.31 -3.44
C GLY A 354 -10.34 -23.22 -2.98
N SER A 355 -11.32 -22.77 -2.19
CA SER A 355 -12.28 -23.71 -1.55
C SER A 355 -13.59 -23.99 -2.28
N ASP A 356 -13.76 -23.55 -3.54
CA ASP A 356 -15.02 -23.76 -4.29
C ASP A 356 -14.86 -24.67 -5.53
N VAL A 357 -13.75 -25.40 -5.67
CA VAL A 357 -13.50 -26.20 -6.89
C VAL A 357 -13.14 -27.68 -6.64
N ASP A 358 -12.93 -28.10 -5.39
CA ASP A 358 -12.67 -29.52 -5.05
C ASP A 358 -13.86 -30.17 -4.30
N GLU A 359 -15.10 -29.92 -4.73
CA GLU A 359 -16.19 -30.87 -4.46
C GLU A 359 -16.30 -31.88 -5.60
N LYS A 360 -15.47 -32.93 -5.46
CA LYS A 360 -15.71 -34.33 -5.84
C LYS A 360 -16.39 -34.59 -7.20
N GLU A 361 -15.58 -34.87 -8.21
CA GLU A 361 -15.91 -35.97 -9.14
C GLU A 361 -15.33 -37.26 -8.54
N ASP A 362 -16.20 -38.04 -7.90
CA ASP A 362 -16.19 -39.50 -7.87
C ASP A 362 -17.65 -39.98 -7.89
#